data_AF-A0A939V2L5-F1
#
_entry.id   AF-A0A939V2L5-F1
#
_cell.length_a   1.000
_cell.length_b   1.000
_cell.length_c   1.000
_cell.angle_alpha   90.00
_cell.angle_beta   90.00
_cell.angle_gamma   90.00
#
_symmetry.space_group_name_H-M   'P 1'
#
loop_
_entity.id
_entity.type
_entity.pdbx_description
1 polymer ?
#
loop_
_entity_poly.entity_id
_entity_poly.type
_entity_poly.pdbx_seq_one_letter_code
_entity_poly.pdbx_strand_id
1 'polypeptide(L)'
;MKYDDIFGEYFNLELEKIPKVFRFFNTKKKILWGITIMCLLLVITFAFVTLYYSSQETTTFETKSGYIQSYVTYNNLLLIPVIISAVLTAAESLWLELSWFFERLAFRKATKFAHIAYRYERETAWRRNHFSDFYEKDK
;
A
#
# COMPACT_ATOMS: atom_id res chain seq x y z
N MET A 1 -27.93 -13.43 13.04
CA MET A 1 -26.95 -13.29 11.94
C MET A 1 -25.55 -13.62 12.47
N LYS A 2 -24.61 -14.14 11.66
CA LYS A 2 -23.23 -14.38 12.15
C LYS A 2 -22.47 -13.04 12.16
N TYR A 3 -21.60 -12.84 13.15
CA TYR A 3 -20.78 -11.63 13.27
C TYR A 3 -20.00 -11.32 11.99
N ASP A 4 -19.51 -12.36 11.32
CA ASP A 4 -18.72 -12.25 10.09
C ASP A 4 -19.52 -11.65 8.93
N ASP A 5 -20.82 -11.94 8.83
CA ASP A 5 -21.70 -11.40 7.79
C ASP A 5 -21.93 -9.89 8.02
N ILE A 6 -22.20 -9.52 9.27
CA ILE A 6 -22.39 -8.11 9.70
C ILE A 6 -21.10 -7.32 9.48
N PHE A 7 -19.96 -7.91 9.85
CA PHE A 7 -18.65 -7.29 9.63
C PHE A 7 -18.35 -7.09 8.15
N GLY A 8 -18.61 -8.10 7.30
CA GLY A 8 -18.39 -8.00 5.86
C GLY A 8 -19.20 -6.88 5.21
N GLU A 9 -20.44 -6.68 5.64
CA GLU A 9 -21.31 -5.60 5.15
C GLU A 9 -20.76 -4.21 5.52
N TYR A 10 -20.45 -3.98 6.79
CA TYR A 10 -19.87 -2.70 7.23
C TYR A 10 -18.48 -2.44 6.64
N PHE A 11 -17.69 -3.48 6.42
CA PHE A 11 -16.38 -3.36 5.78
C PHE A 11 -16.51 -2.93 4.31
N ASN A 12 -17.43 -3.53 3.55
CA ASN A 12 -17.68 -3.14 2.17
C ASN A 12 -18.18 -1.69 2.07
N LEU A 13 -19.08 -1.27 2.97
CA LEU A 13 -19.58 0.11 3.05
C LEU A 13 -18.46 1.13 3.38
N GLU A 14 -17.56 0.81 4.31
CA GLU A 14 -16.42 1.67 4.61
C GLU A 14 -15.38 1.69 3.48
N LEU A 15 -15.19 0.57 2.79
CA LEU A 15 -14.36 0.52 1.59
C LEU A 15 -14.93 1.37 0.45
N GLU A 16 -16.25 1.48 0.31
CA GLU A 16 -16.91 2.32 -0.72
C GLU A 16 -16.61 3.80 -0.62
N LYS A 17 -16.22 4.26 0.57
CA LYS A 17 -15.84 5.64 0.82
C LYS A 17 -14.41 5.96 0.37
N ILE A 18 -13.57 4.94 0.14
CA ILE A 18 -12.19 5.12 -0.31
C ILE A 18 -12.19 5.35 -1.84
N PRO A 19 -11.40 6.30 -2.37
CA PRO A 19 -11.29 6.48 -3.81
C PRO A 19 -10.88 5.18 -4.52
N LYS A 20 -11.54 4.83 -5.64
CA LYS A 20 -11.30 3.57 -6.39
C LYS A 20 -9.83 3.29 -6.69
N VAL A 21 -9.09 4.36 -6.90
CA VAL A 21 -7.66 4.42 -7.16
C VAL A 21 -6.83 3.75 -6.04
N PHE A 22 -7.27 3.85 -4.78
CA PHE A 22 -6.64 3.23 -3.61
C PHE A 22 -7.35 1.93 -3.16
N ARG A 23 -8.44 1.53 -3.82
CA ARG A 23 -9.17 0.26 -3.54
C ARG A 23 -8.51 -0.97 -4.17
N PHE A 24 -7.29 -0.83 -4.69
CA PHE A 24 -6.59 -1.90 -5.39
C PHE A 24 -6.14 -3.04 -4.48
N PHE A 25 -6.03 -2.84 -3.16
CA PHE A 25 -5.46 -3.83 -2.24
C PHE A 25 -6.44 -4.89 -1.70
N ASN A 26 -7.70 -4.85 -2.14
CA ASN A 26 -8.76 -5.71 -1.59
C ASN A 26 -8.61 -7.22 -1.93
N THR A 27 -7.60 -7.62 -2.71
CA THR A 27 -7.37 -9.02 -3.09
C THR A 27 -5.89 -9.37 -3.03
N LYS A 28 -5.53 -10.49 -2.39
CA LYS A 28 -4.14 -11.00 -2.30
C LYS A 28 -3.40 -10.99 -3.64
N LYS A 29 -4.11 -11.26 -4.75
CA LYS A 29 -3.58 -11.23 -6.12
C LYS A 29 -3.10 -9.83 -6.57
N LYS A 30 -3.79 -8.76 -6.16
CA LYS A 30 -3.47 -7.38 -6.55
C LYS A 30 -2.29 -6.83 -5.74
N ILE A 31 -2.18 -7.21 -4.47
CA ILE A 31 -1.01 -6.91 -3.62
C ILE A 31 0.25 -7.52 -4.25
N LEU A 32 0.17 -8.80 -4.64
CA LEU A 32 1.29 -9.49 -5.28
C LEU A 32 1.72 -8.80 -6.58
N TRP A 33 0.75 -8.34 -7.38
CA TRP A 33 1.03 -7.55 -8.59
C TRP A 33 1.75 -6.24 -8.29
N GLY A 34 1.29 -5.45 -7.31
CA GLY A 34 1.97 -4.22 -6.90
C GLY A 34 3.41 -4.47 -6.41
N ILE A 35 3.62 -5.51 -5.61
CA ILE A 35 4.97 -5.89 -5.18
C ILE A 35 5.85 -6.30 -6.38
N THR A 36 5.28 -7.00 -7.36
CA THR A 36 6.00 -7.44 -8.56
C THR A 36 6.44 -6.24 -9.41
N ILE A 37 5.57 -5.24 -9.58
CA ILE A 37 5.89 -4.01 -10.31
C ILE A 37 6.99 -3.24 -9.57
N MET A 38 6.88 -3.09 -8.25
CA MET A 38 7.92 -2.46 -7.43
C MET A 38 9.27 -3.16 -7.57
N CYS A 39 9.31 -4.50 -7.54
CA CYS A 39 10.53 -5.27 -7.75
C CYS A 39 11.11 -5.04 -9.15
N LEU A 40 10.28 -4.98 -10.20
CA LEU A 40 10.73 -4.69 -11.56
C LEU A 40 11.34 -3.28 -11.66
N LEU A 41 10.71 -2.27 -11.06
CA LEU A 41 11.24 -0.90 -11.04
C LEU A 41 12.58 -0.81 -10.32
N LEU A 42 12.74 -1.54 -9.21
CA LEU A 42 14.03 -1.60 -8.48
C LEU A 42 15.13 -2.24 -9.33
N VAL A 43 14.84 -3.33 -10.04
CA VAL A 43 15.80 -3.98 -10.94
C VAL A 43 16.20 -3.03 -12.09
N ILE A 44 15.23 -2.33 -12.67
CA ILE A 44 15.48 -1.35 -13.74
C ILE A 44 16.35 -0.20 -13.21
N THR A 45 16.02 0.34 -12.03
CA THR A 45 16.79 1.40 -11.38
C THR A 45 18.23 0.94 -11.15
N PHE A 46 18.42 -0.26 -10.62
CA PHE A 46 19.75 -0.83 -10.37
C PHE A 46 20.56 -1.02 -11.66
N ALA A 47 19.92 -1.48 -12.74
CA ALA A 47 20.56 -1.61 -14.04
C ALA A 47 21.05 -0.24 -14.56
N PHE A 48 20.22 0.80 -14.51
CA PHE A 48 20.62 2.14 -14.95
C PHE A 48 21.69 2.77 -14.06
N VAL A 49 21.63 2.56 -12.74
CA VAL A 49 22.68 2.98 -11.81
C VAL A 49 24.00 2.30 -12.16
N THR A 50 23.97 1.00 -12.43
CA THR A 50 25.16 0.23 -12.83
C THR A 50 25.73 0.77 -14.15
N LEU A 51 24.88 1.02 -15.15
CA LEU A 51 25.30 1.61 -16.42
C LEU A 51 25.91 3.01 -16.23
N TYR A 52 25.30 3.83 -15.38
CA TYR A 52 25.79 5.17 -15.07
C TYR A 52 27.20 5.12 -14.45
N TYR A 53 27.41 4.30 -13.43
CA TYR A 53 28.75 4.15 -12.83
C TYR A 53 29.75 3.48 -13.78
N SER A 54 29.30 2.59 -14.67
CA SER A 54 30.18 1.99 -15.68
C SER A 54 30.58 2.95 -16.80
N SER A 55 29.86 4.06 -16.97
CA SER A 55 30.19 5.11 -17.95
C SER A 55 31.30 6.06 -17.48
N GLN A 56 31.99 5.71 -16.40
CA GLN A 56 33.09 6.47 -15.85
C GLN A 56 34.24 6.55 -16.86
N GLU A 57 34.51 7.74 -17.36
CA GLU A 57 35.69 8.06 -18.15
C GLU A 57 36.64 8.90 -17.30
N THR A 58 37.92 8.56 -17.29
CA THR A 58 38.95 9.33 -16.60
C THR A 58 39.71 10.14 -17.62
N THR A 59 39.56 11.45 -17.56
CA THR A 59 40.25 12.37 -18.46
C THR A 59 41.45 12.96 -17.72
N THR A 60 42.64 12.67 -18.20
CA THR A 60 43.90 13.18 -17.65
C THR A 60 44.40 14.35 -18.48
N PHE A 61 44.73 15.46 -17.82
CA PHE A 61 45.37 16.60 -18.45
C PHE A 61 46.74 16.86 -17.80
N GLU A 62 47.76 17.08 -18.62
CA GLU A 62 49.04 17.60 -18.14
C GLU A 62 48.91 19.11 -17.94
N THR A 63 49.15 19.54 -16.69
CA THR A 63 49.23 20.97 -16.38
C THR A 63 50.60 21.51 -16.80
N LYS A 64 50.68 22.82 -17.11
CA LYS A 64 51.93 23.51 -17.50
C LYS A 64 53.07 23.37 -16.47
N SER A 65 52.77 22.97 -15.23
CA SER A 65 53.73 22.72 -14.16
C SER A 65 54.17 21.25 -14.04
N GLY A 66 53.77 20.38 -14.97
CA GLY A 66 54.15 18.95 -14.98
C GLY A 66 53.33 18.05 -14.06
N TYR A 67 52.28 18.58 -13.41
CA TYR A 67 51.37 17.77 -12.61
C TYR A 67 50.27 17.18 -13.49
N ILE A 68 49.99 15.89 -13.32
CA ILE A 68 48.87 15.21 -13.97
C ILE A 68 47.62 15.44 -13.11
N GLN A 69 46.60 16.06 -13.69
CA GLN A 69 45.29 16.20 -13.06
C GLN A 69 44.29 15.28 -13.76
N SER A 70 43.69 14.38 -12.98
CA SER A 70 42.68 13.42 -13.45
C SER A 70 41.30 13.86 -12.98
N TYR A 71 40.37 14.02 -13.93
CA TYR A 71 38.96 14.24 -13.65
C TYR A 71 38.16 13.01 -14.05
N VAL A 72 37.19 12.67 -13.22
CA VAL A 72 36.21 11.63 -13.52
C VAL A 72 34.98 12.29 -14.12
N THR A 73 34.63 11.90 -15.33
CA THR A 73 33.39 12.31 -16.00
C THR A 73 32.46 11.12 -16.18
N TYR A 74 31.16 11.38 -16.10
CA TYR A 74 30.11 10.37 -16.30
C TYR A 74 29.21 10.80 -17.45
N ASN A 75 28.56 9.84 -18.10
CA ASN A 75 27.54 10.14 -19.09
C ASN A 75 26.24 10.58 -18.42
N ASN A 76 26.03 11.90 -18.34
CA ASN A 76 24.84 12.50 -17.73
C ASN A 76 23.52 12.13 -18.42
N LEU A 77 23.54 11.62 -19.66
CA LEU A 77 22.32 11.10 -20.30
C LEU A 77 21.79 9.86 -19.59
N LEU A 78 22.66 9.07 -18.95
CA LEU A 78 22.27 7.91 -18.15
C LEU A 78 21.71 8.29 -16.76
N LEU A 79 21.92 9.53 -16.31
CA LEU A 79 21.37 10.03 -15.05
C LEU A 79 19.85 10.25 -15.13
N ILE A 80 19.35 10.68 -16.30
CA ILE A 80 17.92 10.97 -16.54
C ILE A 80 17.04 9.75 -16.25
N PRO A 81 17.27 8.56 -16.83
CA PRO A 81 16.45 7.37 -16.53
C PRO A 81 16.60 6.88 -15.09
N VAL A 82 17.76 7.08 -14.44
CA VAL A 82 17.94 6.78 -13.01
C VAL A 82 17.00 7.63 -12.15
N ILE A 83 16.94 8.94 -12.40
CA ILE A 83 16.06 9.85 -11.66
C ILE A 83 14.60 9.48 -11.88
N ILE A 84 14.19 9.25 -13.15
CA ILE A 84 12.81 8.88 -13.48
C ILE A 84 12.41 7.58 -12.78
N SER A 85 13.24 6.54 -12.85
CA SER A 85 12.95 5.25 -12.22
C SER A 85 12.89 5.34 -10.69
N ALA A 86 13.76 6.14 -10.06
CA ALA A 86 13.71 6.42 -8.63
C ALA A 86 12.42 7.14 -8.21
N VAL A 87 11.99 8.16 -8.97
CA VAL A 87 10.75 8.90 -8.71
C VAL A 87 9.54 7.99 -8.85
N LEU A 88 9.50 7.14 -9.89
CA LEU A 88 8.41 6.18 -10.09
C LEU A 88 8.35 5.15 -8.94
N THR A 89 9.50 4.65 -8.49
CA THR A 89 9.57 3.72 -7.36
C THR A 89 9.05 4.37 -6.07
N ALA A 90 9.45 5.62 -5.80
CA ALA A 90 8.99 6.37 -4.64
C ALA A 90 7.48 6.66 -4.69
N ALA A 91 6.97 7.05 -5.85
CA ALA A 91 5.54 7.29 -6.07
C ALA A 91 4.71 6.01 -5.87
N GLU A 92 5.19 4.87 -6.39
CA GLU A 92 4.54 3.58 -6.18
C GLU A 92 4.56 3.20 -4.69
N SER A 93 5.70 3.30 -4.01
CA SER A 93 5.81 2.99 -2.58
C SER A 93 4.81 3.81 -1.74
N LEU A 94 4.75 5.13 -1.97
CA LEU A 94 3.78 6.01 -1.29
C LEU A 94 2.33 5.60 -1.59
N TRP A 95 2.04 5.18 -2.82
CA TRP A 95 0.73 4.70 -3.19
C TRP A 95 0.34 3.42 -2.44
N LEU A 96 1.25 2.45 -2.33
CA LEU A 96 1.01 1.21 -1.60
C LEU A 96 0.76 1.49 -0.11
N GLU A 97 1.56 2.37 0.50
CA GLU A 97 1.39 2.78 1.90
C GLU A 97 0.05 3.48 2.15
N LEU A 98 -0.33 4.44 1.30
CA LEU A 98 -1.62 5.12 1.39
C LEU A 98 -2.79 4.14 1.25
N SER A 99 -2.70 3.23 0.30
CA SER A 99 -3.73 2.21 0.08
C SER A 99 -3.90 1.33 1.32
N TRP A 100 -2.79 0.85 1.91
CA TRP A 100 -2.82 0.07 3.14
C TRP A 100 -3.37 0.88 4.33
N PHE A 101 -2.98 2.15 4.45
CA PHE A 101 -3.47 3.03 5.50
C PHE A 101 -5.00 3.19 5.46
N PHE A 102 -5.56 3.42 4.26
CA PHE A 102 -7.00 3.52 4.07
C PHE A 102 -7.73 2.21 4.39
N GLU A 103 -7.21 1.06 3.96
CA GLU A 103 -7.79 -0.24 4.30
C GLU A 103 -7.77 -0.49 5.81
N ARG A 104 -6.68 -0.13 6.50
CA ARG A 104 -6.59 -0.28 7.96
C ARG A 104 -7.59 0.61 8.69
N LEU A 105 -7.84 1.81 8.18
CA LEU A 105 -8.89 2.71 8.71
C LEU A 105 -10.29 2.14 8.48
N ALA A 106 -10.57 1.64 7.28
CA ALA A 106 -11.85 1.00 6.97
C ALA A 106 -12.08 -0.23 7.85
N PHE A 107 -11.06 -1.07 8.02
CA PHE A 107 -11.13 -2.24 8.90
C PHE A 107 -11.44 -1.84 10.35
N ARG A 108 -10.71 -0.87 10.92
CA ARG A 108 -10.96 -0.39 12.29
C ARG A 108 -12.38 0.13 12.49
N LYS A 109 -12.89 0.91 11.53
CA LYS A 109 -14.26 1.44 11.58
C LYS A 109 -15.29 0.32 11.47
N ALA A 110 -15.11 -0.59 10.52
CA ALA A 110 -15.98 -1.74 10.32
C ALA A 110 -16.04 -2.64 11.55
N THR A 111 -14.90 -2.93 12.20
CA THR A 111 -14.89 -3.74 13.44
C THR A 111 -15.68 -3.06 14.55
N LYS A 112 -15.56 -1.73 14.70
CA LYS A 112 -16.30 -0.98 15.71
C LYS A 112 -17.81 -1.02 15.45
N PHE A 113 -18.24 -0.79 14.22
CA PHE A 113 -19.66 -0.83 13.86
C PHE A 113 -20.25 -2.23 13.95
N ALA A 114 -19.55 -3.24 13.44
CA ALA A 114 -19.98 -4.64 13.53
C ALA A 114 -20.13 -5.10 14.98
N HIS A 115 -19.22 -4.67 15.86
CA HIS A 115 -19.30 -5.02 17.28
C HIS A 115 -20.51 -4.38 17.98
N ILE A 116 -20.83 -3.12 17.65
CA ILE A 116 -22.01 -2.44 18.17
C ILE A 116 -23.29 -3.12 17.66
N ALA A 117 -23.38 -3.38 16.35
CA ALA A 117 -24.54 -4.03 15.73
C ALA A 117 -24.78 -5.44 16.30
N TYR A 118 -23.71 -6.23 16.45
CA TYR A 118 -23.80 -7.57 17.01
C TYR A 118 -24.26 -7.58 18.48
N ARG A 119 -23.78 -6.64 19.31
CA ARG A 119 -24.28 -6.50 20.69
C ARG A 119 -25.77 -6.17 20.71
N TYR A 120 -26.21 -5.23 19.87
CA TYR A 120 -27.62 -4.84 19.77
C TYR A 120 -28.52 -6.00 19.33
N GLU A 121 -28.10 -6.78 18.32
CA GLU A 121 -28.85 -7.96 17.85
C GLU A 121 -28.93 -9.03 18.95
N ARG A 122 -27.85 -9.24 19.71
CA ARG A 122 -27.84 -10.18 20.84
C ARG A 122 -28.76 -9.74 21.97
N GLU A 123 -28.76 -8.46 22.34
CA GLU A 123 -29.64 -7.92 23.39
C GLU A 123 -31.12 -7.96 23.00
N THR A 124 -31.44 -7.71 21.73
CA THR A 124 -32.82 -7.81 21.23
C THR A 124 -33.29 -9.26 21.10
N ALA A 125 -32.41 -10.19 20.72
CA ALA A 125 -32.72 -11.62 20.76
C ALA A 125 -32.96 -12.11 22.20
N TRP A 126 -32.09 -11.73 23.15
CA TRP A 126 -32.28 -12.06 24.56
C TRP A 126 -33.61 -11.50 25.11
N ARG A 127 -33.93 -10.23 24.83
CA ARG A 127 -35.21 -9.63 25.22
C ARG A 127 -36.39 -10.40 24.64
N ARG A 128 -36.39 -10.72 23.35
CA ARG A 128 -37.48 -11.50 22.72
C ARG A 128 -37.71 -12.84 23.41
N ASN A 129 -36.64 -13.57 23.72
CA ASN A 129 -36.75 -14.87 24.38
C ASN A 129 -37.18 -14.75 25.85
N HIS A 130 -36.69 -13.75 26.60
CA HIS A 130 -37.12 -13.53 27.98
C HIS A 130 -38.57 -13.07 28.08
N PHE A 131 -39.04 -12.22 27.16
CA PHE A 131 -40.44 -11.81 27.14
C PHE A 131 -41.38 -12.96 26.76
N SER A 132 -40.99 -13.87 25.85
CA SER A 132 -41.81 -15.06 25.55
C SER A 132 -41.97 -15.99 26.75
N ASP A 133 -40.92 -16.18 27.56
CA ASP A 133 -40.95 -17.03 28.76
C ASP A 133 -41.88 -16.46 29.85
N PHE A 134 -42.06 -15.13 29.90
CA PHE A 134 -43.00 -14.49 30.82
C PHE A 134 -44.46 -14.74 30.43
N TYR A 135 -44.80 -14.67 29.14
CA TYR A 135 -46.18 -14.91 28.67
C TYR A 135 -46.59 -16.39 28.69
N GLU A 136 -45.64 -17.33 28.68
CA GLU A 136 -45.93 -18.76 28.83
C GLU A 136 -46.20 -19.18 30.29
N LYS A 137 -45.68 -18.44 31.27
CA LYS A 137 -45.92 -18.73 32.70
C LYS A 137 -47.26 -18.22 33.24
N ASP A 138 -47.90 -17.31 32.54
CA ASP A 138 -49.21 -16.74 32.91
C ASP A 138 -50.41 -17.49 32.28
N LYS A 139 -50.15 -18.62 31.58
CA LYS A 139 -51.16 -19.57 31.09
C LYS A 139 -51.17 -20.84 31.93
#